data_AF-A0A3A8QHT3-F1
#
_entry.id   AF-A0A3A8QHT3-F1
#
_cell.length_a   1.000
_cell.length_b   1.000
_cell.length_c   1.000
_cell.angle_alpha   90.00
_cell.angle_beta   90.00
_cell.angle_gamma   90.00
#
_symmetry.space_group_name_H-M   'P 1'
#
loop_
_entity.id
_entity.type
_entity.pdbx_description
1 polymer ?
#
loop_
_entity_poly.entity_id
_entity_poly.type
_entity_poly.pdbx_seq_one_letter_code
_entity_poly.pdbx_strand_id
1 'polypeptide(L)'
;MQKQVQSRQALWAWHCILLSGAWFWMSSASPAASEAQPRPLFARLRRGMTRAEAEALVQGATLGGYPAKATYWFSPDERLEDIGLSVFHREARCASALKAIHDEMTSAFGASTPSTEDGGAEGKQCETWRLSDSSLRICCKQHRPADGGTGWMILTAAQSFSPHKMIDITNGFH
;
A
#
# COMPACT_ATOMS: atom_id res chain seq x y z
N MET A 1 -10.60 -8.88 62.50
CA MET A 1 -11.41 -9.82 61.71
C MET A 1 -10.81 -9.86 60.30
N GLN A 2 -9.91 -10.81 59.99
CA GLN A 2 -10.19 -12.08 59.27
C GLN A 2 -10.93 -11.82 57.94
N LYS A 3 -10.51 -12.25 56.74
CA LYS A 3 -9.58 -13.29 56.24
C LYS A 3 -9.23 -12.88 54.78
N GLN A 4 -7.97 -12.98 54.35
CA GLN A 4 -7.41 -14.01 53.43
C GLN A 4 -8.18 -14.17 52.09
N VAL A 5 -7.53 -14.23 50.93
CA VAL A 5 -6.79 -15.43 50.45
C VAL A 5 -6.09 -15.12 49.11
N GLN A 6 -4.78 -15.46 49.04
CA GLN A 6 -3.95 -16.05 47.95
C GLN A 6 -4.00 -15.49 46.50
N SER A 7 -2.94 -15.52 45.68
CA SER A 7 -1.69 -16.31 45.65
C SER A 7 -0.70 -15.57 44.73
N ARG A 8 0.53 -15.21 45.14
CA ARG A 8 1.78 -15.99 44.97
C ARG A 8 1.79 -16.76 43.63
N GLN A 9 2.72 -16.54 42.71
CA GLN A 9 4.14 -16.87 42.89
C GLN A 9 5.03 -16.08 41.93
N ALA A 10 6.06 -15.46 42.51
CA ALA A 10 7.31 -15.13 41.86
C ALA A 10 8.32 -16.25 42.12
N LEU A 11 9.41 -16.24 41.34
CA LEU A 11 10.61 -17.09 41.45
C LEU A 11 10.32 -18.52 40.94
N TRP A 12 11.21 -19.23 40.24
CA TRP A 12 12.62 -19.43 40.55
C TRP A 12 13.44 -19.55 39.27
N ALA A 13 14.55 -18.79 39.25
CA ALA A 13 15.64 -19.02 38.35
C ALA A 13 16.41 -20.28 38.76
N TRP A 14 16.87 -21.03 37.75
CA TRP A 14 18.19 -21.66 37.66
C TRP A 14 18.63 -22.59 38.81
N HIS A 15 18.80 -23.88 38.50
CA HIS A 15 20.13 -24.53 38.39
C HIS A 15 20.01 -26.04 38.14
N CYS A 16 21.14 -26.59 37.67
CA CYS A 16 21.57 -27.99 37.68
C CYS A 16 21.19 -28.87 36.46
N ILE A 17 22.08 -28.73 35.47
CA ILE A 17 22.40 -29.72 34.45
C ILE A 17 23.17 -30.88 35.09
N LEU A 18 22.98 -32.08 34.51
CA LEU A 18 23.79 -33.31 34.53
C LEU A 18 23.23 -34.47 35.36
N LEU A 19 22.56 -35.40 34.68
CA LEU A 19 22.99 -36.80 34.54
C LEU A 19 21.98 -37.60 33.71
N SER A 20 22.49 -38.30 32.69
CA SER A 20 21.95 -39.56 32.14
C SER A 20 20.62 -39.53 31.37
N GLY A 21 20.71 -39.79 30.06
CA GLY A 21 19.57 -40.28 29.27
C GLY A 21 19.33 -39.49 28.00
N ALA A 22 19.89 -39.96 26.89
CA ALA A 22 19.56 -39.49 25.56
C ALA A 22 18.10 -39.85 25.23
N TRP A 23 17.18 -38.91 25.43
CA TRP A 23 15.91 -38.83 24.71
C TRP A 23 15.83 -37.44 24.10
N PHE A 24 16.12 -37.38 22.80
CA PHE A 24 15.89 -36.21 21.96
C PHE A 24 14.41 -35.82 22.04
N TRP A 25 14.07 -34.79 22.82
CA TRP A 25 12.85 -34.04 22.63
C TRP A 25 13.21 -32.78 21.86
N MET A 26 12.82 -32.80 20.58
CA MET A 26 12.84 -31.64 19.70
C MET A 26 12.12 -30.48 20.39
N SER A 27 12.86 -29.41 20.68
CA SER A 27 12.26 -28.09 20.83
C SER A 27 11.60 -27.76 19.50
N SER A 28 10.29 -28.01 19.41
CA SER A 28 9.43 -27.39 18.42
C SER A 28 9.50 -25.89 18.66
N ALA A 29 10.46 -25.25 18.00
CA ALA A 29 10.42 -23.82 17.75
C ALA A 29 9.16 -23.59 16.91
N SER A 30 8.06 -23.22 17.57
CA SER A 30 6.91 -22.64 16.89
C SER A 30 7.43 -21.48 16.06
N PRO A 31 7.28 -21.48 14.72
CA PRO A 31 7.58 -20.30 13.96
C PRO A 31 6.62 -19.23 14.47
N ALA A 32 7.18 -18.18 15.08
CA ALA A 32 6.44 -16.97 15.36
C ALA A 32 5.71 -16.62 14.08
N ALA A 33 4.38 -16.58 14.15
CA ALA A 33 3.55 -16.07 13.09
C ALA A 33 4.05 -14.65 12.79
N SER A 34 4.83 -14.52 11.73
CA SER A 34 5.17 -13.23 11.16
C SER A 34 3.83 -12.57 10.91
N GLU A 35 3.49 -11.52 11.67
CA GLU A 35 2.41 -10.61 11.31
C GLU A 35 2.72 -10.18 9.88
N ALA A 36 2.08 -10.83 8.91
CA ALA A 36 2.21 -10.50 7.52
C ALA A 36 1.75 -9.05 7.44
N GLN A 37 2.69 -8.14 7.20
CA GLN A 37 2.36 -6.73 7.03
C GLN A 37 1.20 -6.66 6.04
N PRO A 38 0.11 -5.94 6.39
CA PRO A 38 -1.06 -5.90 5.55
C PRO A 38 -0.61 -5.49 4.15
N ARG A 39 -0.93 -6.32 3.15
CA ARG A 39 -0.50 -6.09 1.77
C ARG A 39 -0.90 -4.67 1.34
N PRO A 40 -0.05 -3.97 0.58
CA PRO A 40 -0.39 -2.69 -0.06
C PRO A 40 -1.77 -2.68 -0.70
N LEU A 41 -2.43 -1.52 -0.70
CA LEU A 41 -3.82 -1.38 -1.16
C LEU A 41 -4.02 -1.93 -2.58
N PHE A 42 -3.16 -1.56 -3.51
CA PHE A 42 -3.21 -2.02 -4.90
C PHE A 42 -2.97 -3.52 -5.08
N ALA A 43 -2.35 -4.19 -4.10
CA ALA A 43 -2.17 -5.64 -4.09
C ALA A 43 -3.39 -6.39 -3.51
N ARG A 44 -4.31 -5.67 -2.87
CA ARG A 44 -5.54 -6.24 -2.31
C ARG A 44 -6.73 -6.09 -3.25
N LEU A 45 -6.73 -5.03 -4.07
CA LEU A 45 -7.77 -4.76 -5.06
C LEU A 45 -7.74 -5.82 -6.18
N ARG A 46 -8.93 -6.26 -6.61
CA ARG A 46 -9.09 -7.31 -7.63
C ARG A 46 -10.26 -6.99 -8.55
N ARG A 47 -10.16 -7.44 -9.80
CA ARG A 47 -11.28 -7.42 -10.75
C ARG A 47 -12.48 -8.17 -10.18
N GLY A 48 -13.69 -7.67 -10.43
CA GLY A 48 -14.90 -8.38 -10.05
C GLY A 48 -15.36 -8.17 -8.61
N MET A 49 -14.62 -7.38 -7.82
CA MET A 49 -15.08 -6.95 -6.50
C MET A 49 -16.41 -6.21 -6.61
N THR A 50 -17.26 -6.41 -5.62
CA THR A 50 -18.46 -5.61 -5.42
C THR A 50 -18.09 -4.20 -4.97
N ARG A 51 -19.02 -3.25 -5.11
CA ARG A 51 -18.83 -1.88 -4.62
C ARG A 51 -18.49 -1.85 -3.14
N ALA A 52 -19.22 -2.59 -2.30
CA ALA A 52 -18.98 -2.61 -0.86
C ALA A 52 -17.59 -3.14 -0.49
N GLU A 53 -17.12 -4.19 -1.17
CA GLU A 53 -15.75 -4.71 -0.96
C GLU A 53 -14.68 -3.70 -1.34
N ALA A 54 -14.85 -3.04 -2.49
CA ALA A 54 -13.90 -2.03 -2.96
C ALA A 54 -13.87 -0.82 -2.03
N GLU A 55 -15.02 -0.30 -1.62
CA GLU A 55 -15.13 0.85 -0.71
C GLU A 55 -14.55 0.54 0.66
N ALA A 56 -14.79 -0.65 1.21
CA ALA A 56 -14.23 -1.07 2.50
C ALA A 56 -12.70 -1.13 2.48
N LEU A 57 -12.09 -1.54 1.35
CA LEU A 57 -10.64 -1.58 1.21
C LEU A 57 -10.00 -0.20 1.10
N VAL A 58 -10.72 0.75 0.51
CA VAL A 58 -10.22 2.08 0.19
C VAL A 58 -10.63 3.12 1.23
N GLN A 59 -11.44 2.74 2.21
CA GLN A 59 -11.81 3.58 3.33
C GLN A 59 -10.55 4.02 4.10
N GLY A 60 -10.31 5.34 4.14
CA GLY A 60 -9.12 5.90 4.77
C GLY A 60 -7.82 5.64 4.00
N ALA A 61 -7.90 5.29 2.71
CA ALA A 61 -6.73 5.07 1.88
C ALA A 61 -5.81 6.28 1.83
N THR A 62 -4.51 6.01 1.87
CA THR A 62 -3.46 7.00 1.65
C THR A 62 -2.69 6.68 0.40
N LEU A 63 -2.19 7.70 -0.28
CA LEU A 63 -1.30 7.57 -1.43
C LEU A 63 -0.05 8.41 -1.15
N GLY A 64 1.10 7.75 -1.06
CA GLY A 64 2.36 8.41 -0.69
C GLY A 64 2.35 9.06 0.70
N GLY A 65 1.57 8.51 1.64
CA GLY A 65 1.38 9.05 2.99
C GLY A 65 0.32 10.15 3.12
N TYR A 66 -0.34 10.54 2.03
CA TYR A 66 -1.37 11.57 2.03
C TYR A 66 -2.78 10.96 1.90
N PRO A 67 -3.81 11.49 2.58
CA PRO A 67 -5.19 11.04 2.40
C PRO A 67 -5.63 11.16 0.94
N ALA A 68 -6.12 10.06 0.38
CA ALA A 68 -6.48 9.99 -1.03
C ALA A 68 -8.00 9.95 -1.23
N LYS A 69 -8.47 10.54 -2.33
CA LYS A 69 -9.83 10.38 -2.83
C LYS A 69 -9.88 9.30 -3.88
N ALA A 70 -10.87 8.42 -3.77
CA ALA A 70 -11.05 7.31 -4.67
C ALA A 70 -12.11 7.60 -5.74
N THR A 71 -11.83 7.13 -6.95
CA THR A 71 -12.75 7.09 -8.09
C THR A 71 -12.81 5.65 -8.57
N TYR A 72 -14.01 5.14 -8.78
CA TYR A 72 -14.25 3.76 -9.17
C TYR A 72 -14.96 3.72 -10.51
N TRP A 73 -14.65 2.70 -11.31
CA TRP A 73 -15.44 2.36 -12.49
C TRP A 73 -15.90 0.91 -12.34
N PHE A 74 -17.22 0.74 -12.40
CA PHE A 74 -17.88 -0.55 -12.32
C PHE A 74 -18.47 -0.90 -13.68
N SER A 75 -18.53 -2.19 -13.98
CA SER A 75 -19.29 -2.73 -15.10
C SER A 75 -20.80 -2.52 -14.89
N PRO A 76 -21.63 -2.76 -15.93
CA PRO A 76 -23.09 -2.75 -15.79
C PRO A 76 -23.62 -3.72 -14.71
N ASP A 77 -22.90 -4.82 -14.45
CA ASP A 77 -23.23 -5.80 -13.42
C ASP A 77 -22.67 -5.44 -12.02
N GLU A 78 -22.30 -4.17 -11.81
CA GLU A 78 -21.73 -3.62 -10.58
C GLU A 78 -20.43 -4.29 -10.10
N ARG A 79 -19.61 -4.73 -11.06
CA ARG A 79 -18.31 -5.36 -10.80
C ARG A 79 -17.17 -4.38 -11.04
N LEU A 80 -16.21 -4.30 -10.13
CA LEU A 80 -15.08 -3.38 -10.25
C LEU A 80 -14.24 -3.74 -11.49
N GLU A 81 -14.04 -2.75 -12.37
CA GLU A 81 -13.21 -2.87 -13.57
C GLU A 81 -11.93 -2.05 -13.48
N ASP A 82 -12.03 -0.85 -12.92
CA ASP A 82 -10.94 0.12 -12.84
C ASP A 82 -11.08 0.93 -11.54
N ILE A 83 -9.95 1.40 -10.99
CA ILE A 83 -9.93 2.25 -9.80
C ILE A 83 -8.81 3.28 -9.87
N GLY A 84 -9.08 4.49 -9.35
CA GLY A 84 -8.14 5.58 -9.26
C GLY A 84 -8.12 6.19 -7.86
N LEU A 85 -6.94 6.54 -7.38
CA LEU A 85 -6.71 7.32 -6.18
C LEU A 85 -6.05 8.65 -6.57
N SER A 86 -6.46 9.73 -5.90
CA SER A 86 -5.96 11.08 -6.17
C SER A 86 -5.69 11.84 -4.89
N VAL A 87 -4.62 12.63 -4.90
CA VAL A 87 -4.18 13.50 -3.81
C VAL A 87 -3.89 14.87 -4.40
N PHE A 88 -4.39 15.90 -3.70
CA PHE A 88 -4.04 17.30 -3.93
C PHE A 88 -3.52 17.87 -2.62
N HIS A 89 -2.25 18.30 -2.59
CA HIS A 89 -1.61 18.74 -1.35
C HIS A 89 -0.69 19.94 -1.56
N ARG A 90 -0.70 20.90 -0.62
CA ARG A 90 0.33 21.96 -0.54
C ARG A 90 1.60 21.37 0.06
N GLU A 91 2.75 21.97 -0.20
CA GLU A 91 4.00 21.67 0.52
C GLU A 91 4.56 20.25 0.31
N ALA A 92 3.92 19.43 -0.52
CA ALA A 92 4.41 18.11 -0.90
C ALA A 92 5.35 18.19 -2.13
N ARG A 93 6.29 17.24 -2.19
CA ARG A 93 7.21 17.08 -3.31
C ARG A 93 6.94 15.76 -4.03
N CYS A 94 6.83 15.82 -5.36
CA CYS A 94 6.65 14.62 -6.18
C CYS A 94 7.75 13.59 -5.92
N ALA A 95 9.01 14.00 -5.80
CA ALA A 95 10.12 13.08 -5.53
C ALA A 95 9.91 12.26 -4.24
N SER A 96 9.43 12.88 -3.16
CA SER A 96 9.19 12.18 -1.89
C SER A 96 7.97 11.27 -1.97
N ALA A 97 6.86 11.75 -2.54
CA ALA A 97 5.62 11.00 -2.65
C ALA A 97 5.74 9.81 -3.61
N LEU A 98 6.38 10.02 -4.78
CA LEU A 98 6.66 8.96 -5.74
C LEU A 98 7.60 7.92 -5.15
N LYS A 99 8.66 8.32 -4.43
CA LYS A 99 9.55 7.35 -3.76
C LYS A 99 8.78 6.47 -2.77
N ALA A 100 7.93 7.06 -1.92
CA ALA A 100 7.16 6.30 -0.95
C ALA A 100 6.25 5.26 -1.62
N ILE A 101 5.58 5.63 -2.72
CA ILE A 101 4.74 4.70 -3.48
C ILE A 101 5.60 3.67 -4.20
N HIS A 102 6.70 4.09 -4.83
CA HIS A 102 7.60 3.20 -5.54
C HIS A 102 8.14 2.10 -4.62
N ASP A 103 8.53 2.44 -3.38
CA ASP A 103 8.97 1.48 -2.37
C ASP A 103 7.84 0.51 -1.98
N GLU A 104 6.62 1.02 -1.75
CA GLU A 104 5.44 0.20 -1.43
C GLU A 104 5.10 -0.77 -2.57
N MET A 105 5.10 -0.28 -3.80
CA MET A 105 4.79 -1.05 -5.00
C MET A 105 5.87 -2.08 -5.30
N THR A 106 7.15 -1.72 -5.15
CA THR A 106 8.27 -2.64 -5.30
C THR A 106 8.21 -3.77 -4.28
N SER A 107 7.82 -3.46 -3.04
CA SER A 107 7.62 -4.49 -2.00
C SER A 107 6.47 -5.44 -2.31
N ALA A 108 5.40 -4.99 -2.97
CA ALA A 108 4.24 -5.82 -3.27
C ALA A 108 4.35 -6.63 -4.56
N PHE A 109 4.94 -6.06 -5.60
CA PHE A 109 4.91 -6.61 -6.96
C PHE A 109 6.29 -6.83 -7.57
N GLY A 110 7.36 -6.48 -6.86
CA GLY A 110 8.71 -6.42 -7.41
C GLY A 110 8.97 -5.12 -8.18
N ALA A 111 10.20 -4.97 -8.66
CA ALA A 111 10.61 -3.79 -9.40
C ALA A 111 9.79 -3.65 -10.69
N SER A 112 9.30 -2.44 -10.98
CA SER A 112 8.79 -2.12 -12.32
C SER A 112 9.94 -1.99 -13.30
N THR A 113 9.63 -2.20 -14.57
CA THR A 113 10.41 -1.58 -15.64
C THR A 113 10.00 -0.10 -15.67
N PRO A 114 10.90 0.85 -15.37
CA PRO A 114 10.58 2.27 -15.48
C PRO A 114 10.20 2.57 -16.93
N SER A 115 8.95 2.93 -17.15
CA SER A 115 8.49 3.53 -18.40
C SER A 115 8.37 5.02 -18.14
N THR A 116 9.46 5.75 -18.36
CA THR A 116 9.40 7.21 -18.47
C THR A 116 8.71 7.52 -19.80
N GLU A 117 7.37 7.53 -19.80
CA GLU A 117 6.66 8.21 -20.87
C GLU A 117 6.88 9.70 -20.64
N ASP A 118 7.99 10.23 -21.18
CA ASP A 118 8.31 11.66 -21.29
C ASP A 118 7.32 12.42 -22.21
N GLY A 119 6.17 11.83 -22.53
CA GLY A 119 5.15 12.37 -23.41
C GLY A 119 3.92 12.83 -22.63
N GLY A 120 3.94 14.06 -22.10
CA GLY A 120 2.68 14.71 -21.71
C GLY A 120 2.80 15.80 -20.64
N ALA A 121 3.03 17.03 -21.12
CA ALA A 121 2.93 18.31 -20.39
C ALA A 121 4.01 18.58 -19.34
N GLU A 122 4.58 19.79 -19.40
CA GLU A 122 5.62 20.30 -18.50
C GLU A 122 5.38 19.92 -17.01
N GLY A 123 6.36 19.23 -16.41
CA GLY A 123 6.39 18.98 -14.97
C GLY A 123 5.59 17.79 -14.43
N LYS A 124 5.11 16.89 -15.30
CA LYS A 124 4.48 15.61 -14.91
C LYS A 124 5.49 14.45 -14.94
N GLN A 125 5.50 13.63 -13.91
CA GLN A 125 6.31 12.40 -13.79
C GLN A 125 5.35 11.21 -13.68
N CYS A 126 5.51 10.19 -14.52
CA CYS A 126 4.65 9.01 -14.49
C CYS A 126 5.47 7.72 -14.52
N GLU A 127 5.00 6.72 -13.79
CA GLU A 127 5.55 5.36 -13.75
C GLU A 127 4.41 4.36 -13.98
N THR A 128 4.63 3.35 -14.81
CA THR A 128 3.63 2.31 -15.10
C THR A 128 4.16 0.93 -14.71
N TRP A 129 3.41 0.20 -13.91
CA TRP A 129 3.61 -1.21 -13.62
C TRP A 129 2.70 -2.04 -14.51
N ARG A 130 3.29 -2.96 -15.28
CA ARG A 130 2.56 -4.01 -16.00
C ARG A 130 2.53 -5.25 -15.12
N LEU A 131 1.35 -5.59 -14.61
CA LEU A 131 1.10 -6.79 -13.83
C LEU A 131 0.50 -7.87 -14.75
N SER A 132 0.37 -9.10 -14.27
CA SER A 132 -0.11 -10.24 -15.08
C SER A 132 -1.52 -10.03 -15.65
N ASP A 133 -2.40 -9.41 -14.86
CA ASP A 133 -3.83 -9.25 -15.17
C ASP A 133 -4.30 -7.79 -15.14
N SER A 134 -3.38 -6.86 -14.88
CA SER A 134 -3.70 -5.47 -14.64
C SER A 134 -2.55 -4.55 -15.01
N SER A 135 -2.84 -3.27 -15.14
CA SER A 135 -1.83 -2.22 -15.25
C SER A 135 -2.08 -1.19 -14.16
N LEU A 136 -1.01 -0.75 -13.49
CA LEU A 136 -1.07 0.36 -12.55
C LEU A 136 -0.24 1.50 -13.10
N ARG A 137 -0.81 2.70 -13.16
CA ARG A 137 -0.08 3.92 -13.50
C ARG A 137 -0.13 4.88 -12.34
N ILE A 138 1.03 5.38 -11.94
CA ILE A 138 1.19 6.43 -10.94
C ILE A 138 1.73 7.66 -11.65
N CYS A 139 1.14 8.82 -11.40
CA CYS A 139 1.59 10.09 -11.95
C CYS A 139 1.62 11.15 -10.87
N CYS A 140 2.64 12.00 -10.90
CA CYS A 140 2.74 13.19 -10.06
C CYS A 140 3.01 14.42 -10.90
N LYS A 141 2.32 15.53 -10.61
CA LYS A 141 2.57 16.83 -11.21
C LYS A 141 2.81 17.85 -10.10
N GLN A 142 3.94 18.55 -10.16
CA GLN A 142 4.26 19.60 -9.22
C GLN A 142 4.10 20.98 -9.87
N HIS A 143 3.28 21.83 -9.27
CA HIS A 143 3.13 23.22 -9.68
C HIS A 143 3.93 24.10 -8.74
N ARG A 144 4.93 24.81 -9.28
CA ARG A 144 5.60 25.86 -8.54
C ARG A 144 4.66 27.07 -8.47
N PRO A 145 4.53 27.72 -7.31
CA PRO A 145 3.74 28.93 -7.19
C PRO A 145 4.51 30.08 -7.85
N ALA A 146 3.81 30.98 -8.53
CA ALA A 146 4.42 32.11 -9.25
C ALA A 146 5.13 33.10 -8.32
N ASP A 147 4.75 33.08 -7.05
CA ASP A 147 5.12 33.98 -5.96
C ASP A 147 6.16 33.38 -4.99
N GLY A 148 6.80 32.26 -5.34
CA GLY A 148 7.91 31.70 -4.56
C GLY A 148 7.53 31.02 -3.24
N GLY A 149 6.23 30.88 -2.96
CA GLY A 149 5.71 30.10 -1.83
C GLY A 149 5.90 28.58 -1.97
N THR A 150 5.21 27.83 -1.12
CA THR A 150 5.20 26.37 -1.17
C THR A 150 4.22 25.86 -2.23
N GLY A 151 4.75 25.16 -3.24
CA GLY A 151 3.98 24.69 -4.39
C GLY A 151 2.93 23.64 -4.09
N TRP A 152 2.19 23.27 -5.13
CA TRP A 152 1.15 22.25 -5.08
C TRP A 152 1.63 20.96 -5.73
N MET A 153 1.19 19.84 -5.17
CA MET A 153 1.37 18.52 -5.73
C MET A 153 0.00 17.93 -6.08
N ILE A 154 -0.09 17.40 -7.29
CA ILE A 154 -1.17 16.50 -7.72
C ILE A 154 -0.56 15.12 -7.90
N LEU A 155 -1.06 14.13 -7.18
CA LEU A 155 -0.57 12.76 -7.24
C LEU A 155 -1.75 11.83 -7.52
N THR A 156 -1.63 10.98 -8.52
CA THR A 156 -2.66 10.04 -8.93
C THR A 156 -2.08 8.66 -9.11
N ALA A 157 -2.84 7.65 -8.74
CA ALA A 157 -2.51 6.25 -8.97
C ALA A 157 -3.76 5.53 -9.44
N ALA A 158 -3.72 4.90 -10.61
CA ALA A 158 -4.87 4.21 -11.17
C ALA A 158 -4.52 2.82 -11.65
N GLN A 159 -5.33 1.85 -11.24
CA GLN A 159 -5.20 0.44 -11.59
C GLN A 159 -6.34 0.08 -12.53
N SER A 160 -5.98 -0.38 -13.73
CA SER A 160 -6.91 -1.00 -14.66
C SER A 160 -6.78 -2.50 -14.59
N PHE A 161 -7.90 -3.21 -14.40
CA PHE A 161 -7.95 -4.68 -14.48
C PHE A 161 -8.17 -5.19 -15.91
N SER A 162 -7.85 -4.35 -16.90
CA SER A 162 -7.70 -4.72 -18.29
C SER A 162 -6.27 -4.40 -18.73
N PRO A 163 -5.45 -5.41 -19.08
CA PRO A 163 -4.03 -5.19 -19.37
C PRO A 163 -3.81 -4.37 -20.66
N HIS A 164 -4.83 -4.23 -21.50
CA HIS A 164 -4.79 -3.47 -22.76
C HIS A 164 -5.44 -2.08 -22.67
N LYS A 165 -6.12 -1.78 -21.56
CA LYS A 165 -6.76 -0.49 -21.33
C LYS A 165 -5.97 0.22 -20.24
N MET A 166 -5.61 1.47 -20.50
CA MET A 166 -4.99 2.31 -19.49
C MET A 166 -5.96 3.43 -19.18
N ILE A 167 -6.21 3.65 -17.89
CA ILE A 167 -7.04 4.77 -17.46
C ILE A 167 -6.25 6.03 -17.74
N ASP A 168 -6.80 6.89 -18.59
CA ASP A 168 -6.21 8.19 -18.80
C ASP A 168 -6.47 9.07 -17.58
N ILE A 169 -5.54 8.99 -16.64
CA ILE A 169 -5.50 9.84 -15.45
C ILE A 169 -5.11 11.29 -15.76
N THR A 170 -4.78 11.62 -17.02
CA THR A 170 -4.40 12.98 -17.43
C THR A 170 -5.56 13.97 -17.29
N ASN A 171 -6.80 13.49 -17.41
CA ASN A 171 -8.00 14.33 -17.21
C ASN A 171 -8.24 14.71 -15.74
N GLY A 172 -7.57 14.06 -14.77
CA GLY A 172 -7.59 14.47 -13.36
C GLY A 172 -6.68 15.66 -13.02
N PHE A 173 -5.96 16.20 -14.03
CA PHE A 173 -5.01 17.32 -13.88
C PHE A 173 -5.49 18.63 -14.52
N HIS A 174 -6.77 18.72 -14.90
CA HIS A 174 -7.41 19.95 -15.42
C HIS A 174 -7.98 20.83 -14.30
#